data_AF-A0A814KUS6-F1
#
_entry.id   AF-A0A814KUS6-F1
#
_cell.length_a   1.000
_cell.length_b   1.000
_cell.length_c   1.000
_cell.angle_alpha   90.00
_cell.angle_beta   90.00
_cell.angle_gamma   90.00
#
_symmetry.space_group_name_H-M   'P 1'
#
loop_
_entity.id
_entity.type
_entity.pdbx_description
1 polymer ?
#
loop_
_entity_poly.entity_id
_entity_poly.type
_entity_poly.pdbx_seq_one_letter_code
_entity_poly.pdbx_strand_id
1 'polypeptide(L)'
;MTKPLFDKILIANRGEIALRIMRTLKQMGIRSVAVYSEADTHSMHVQYADEAYYTGSSPATESYLSIKNIINAIRASGATGVHPGYGFLSENANFANILKREGVTLIGPNASAIKKMGDKIEAKKIAIEAG
;
A
#
# COMPACT_ATOMS: atom_id res chain seq x y z
N MET A 1 9.13 23.76 -11.00
CA MET A 1 8.59 22.81 -10.00
C MET A 1 9.62 21.69 -9.84
N THR A 2 9.96 21.31 -8.62
CA THR A 2 10.91 20.21 -8.33
C THR A 2 10.31 18.87 -8.77
N LYS A 3 11.11 18.01 -9.42
CA LYS A 3 10.66 16.67 -9.82
C LYS A 3 10.13 15.90 -8.60
N PRO A 4 8.94 15.29 -8.65
CA PRO A 4 8.42 14.52 -7.53
C PRO A 4 9.33 13.34 -7.21
N LEU A 5 9.44 12.99 -5.91
CA LEU A 5 10.23 11.86 -5.42
C LEU A 5 9.78 10.53 -6.03
N PHE A 6 8.50 10.43 -6.38
CA PHE A 6 7.91 9.27 -7.05
C PHE A 6 7.24 9.71 -8.35
N ASP A 7 7.47 8.96 -9.43
CA ASP A 7 6.76 9.16 -10.69
C ASP A 7 5.42 8.37 -10.72
N LYS A 8 5.31 7.30 -9.93
CA LYS A 8 4.14 6.41 -9.86
C LYS A 8 4.07 5.69 -8.51
N ILE A 9 2.90 5.71 -7.87
CA ILE A 9 2.62 5.04 -6.60
C ILE A 9 1.44 4.07 -6.75
N LEU A 10 1.60 2.86 -6.23
CA LEU A 10 0.51 1.89 -6.09
C LEU A 10 -0.16 2.02 -4.72
N ILE A 11 -1.48 2.01 -4.71
CA ILE A 11 -2.28 2.08 -3.49
C ILE A 11 -2.77 0.67 -3.18
N ALA A 12 -2.18 0.02 -2.16
CA ALA A 12 -2.52 -1.33 -1.74
C ALA A 12 -3.74 -1.32 -0.81
N ASN A 13 -4.84 -0.72 -1.26
CA ASN A 13 -6.09 -0.57 -0.52
C ASN A 13 -7.28 -0.32 -1.47
N ARG A 14 -8.48 -0.14 -0.93
CA ARG A 14 -9.74 0.06 -1.67
C ARG A 14 -10.59 1.20 -1.10
N GLY A 15 -11.63 1.58 -1.83
CA GLY A 15 -12.68 2.47 -1.31
C GLY A 15 -12.19 3.88 -1.00
N GLU A 16 -12.70 4.46 0.09
CA GLU A 16 -12.48 5.87 0.44
C GLU A 16 -10.99 6.19 0.63
N ILE A 17 -10.26 5.39 1.40
CA ILE A 17 -8.85 5.68 1.68
C ILE A 17 -8.01 5.66 0.40
N ALA A 18 -8.33 4.76 -0.54
CA ALA A 18 -7.65 4.72 -1.82
C ALA A 18 -7.89 6.01 -2.61
N LEU A 19 -9.14 6.47 -2.69
CA LEU A 19 -9.49 7.76 -3.30
C LEU A 19 -8.81 8.94 -2.61
N ARG A 20 -8.79 8.96 -1.27
CA ARG A 20 -8.16 10.01 -0.47
C ARG A 20 -6.68 10.15 -0.77
N ILE A 21 -5.96 9.03 -0.88
CA ILE A 21 -4.54 9.02 -1.24
C ILE A 21 -4.36 9.51 -2.67
N MET A 22 -5.12 8.94 -3.62
CA MET A 22 -5.00 9.30 -5.05
C MET A 22 -5.30 10.77 -5.33
N ARG A 23 -6.22 11.39 -4.57
CA ARG A 23 -6.46 12.84 -4.65
C ARG A 23 -5.22 13.67 -4.31
N THR A 24 -4.48 13.29 -3.27
CA THR A 24 -3.20 13.95 -2.93
C THR A 24 -2.15 13.68 -4.00
N LEU A 25 -2.02 12.44 -4.49
CA LEU A 25 -1.07 12.12 -5.56
C LEU A 25 -1.32 12.95 -6.83
N LYS A 26 -2.58 13.10 -7.22
CA LYS A 26 -2.98 13.94 -8.36
C LYS A 26 -2.59 15.41 -8.19
N GLN A 27 -2.79 15.97 -6.99
CA GLN A 27 -2.35 17.34 -6.66
C GLN A 27 -0.82 17.50 -6.73
N MET A 28 -0.08 16.44 -6.44
CA MET A 28 1.38 16.40 -6.50
C MET A 28 1.93 16.07 -7.89
N GLY A 29 1.07 15.78 -8.87
CA GLY A 29 1.48 15.33 -10.21
C GLY A 29 2.10 13.93 -10.24
N ILE A 30 1.76 13.08 -9.27
CA ILE A 30 2.24 11.69 -9.16
C ILE A 30 1.15 10.75 -9.69
N ARG A 31 1.51 9.81 -10.56
CA ARG A 31 0.55 8.83 -11.11
C ARG A 31 0.12 7.81 -10.06
N SER A 32 -1.16 7.45 -10.06
CA SER A 32 -1.72 6.46 -9.14
C SER A 32 -2.04 5.14 -9.83
N VAL A 33 -1.75 4.04 -9.13
CA VAL A 33 -2.14 2.68 -9.51
C VAL A 33 -3.07 2.11 -8.46
N ALA A 34 -4.29 1.78 -8.83
CA ALA A 34 -5.21 1.04 -7.98
C ALA A 34 -5.00 -0.47 -8.11
N VAL A 35 -5.26 -1.19 -7.02
CA VAL A 35 -5.53 -2.63 -7.06
C VAL A 35 -7.00 -2.87 -6.76
N TYR A 36 -7.55 -3.94 -7.31
CA TYR A 36 -8.93 -4.31 -7.03
C TYR A 36 -9.16 -5.82 -7.03
N SER A 37 -10.19 -6.24 -6.30
CA SER A 37 -10.75 -7.58 -6.36
C SER A 37 -11.92 -7.62 -7.35
N GLU A 38 -12.38 -8.83 -7.69
CA GLU A 38 -13.54 -9.03 -8.56
C GLU A 38 -14.77 -8.20 -8.14
N ALA A 39 -15.09 -8.19 -6.84
CA ALA A 39 -16.20 -7.40 -6.28
C ALA A 39 -16.05 -5.88 -6.47
N ASP A 40 -14.82 -5.39 -6.67
CA ASP A 40 -14.51 -3.97 -6.81
C ASP A 40 -14.28 -3.53 -8.25
N THR A 41 -14.55 -4.38 -9.25
CA THR A 41 -14.33 -4.09 -10.69
C THR A 41 -14.93 -2.74 -11.12
N HIS A 42 -16.06 -2.35 -10.53
CA HIS A 42 -16.73 -1.08 -10.83
C HIS A 42 -16.64 -0.04 -9.70
N SER A 43 -15.83 -0.29 -8.67
CA SER A 43 -15.70 0.61 -7.53
C SER A 43 -15.06 1.95 -7.93
N MET A 44 -15.47 3.02 -7.24
CA MET A 44 -15.05 4.38 -7.55
C MET A 44 -13.53 4.58 -7.52
N HIS A 45 -12.81 3.90 -6.61
CA HIS A 45 -11.35 4.02 -6.53
C HIS A 45 -10.65 3.43 -7.76
N VAL A 46 -11.23 2.41 -8.39
CA VAL A 46 -10.72 1.80 -9.61
C VAL A 46 -10.88 2.75 -10.78
N GLN A 47 -12.08 3.35 -10.91
CA GLN A 47 -12.37 4.30 -11.99
C GLN A 47 -11.58 5.62 -11.87
N TYR A 48 -11.18 5.99 -10.65
CA TYR A 48 -10.46 7.24 -10.39
C TYR A 48 -8.95 7.15 -10.65
N ALA A 49 -8.36 5.95 -10.59
CA ALA A 49 -6.92 5.76 -10.73
C ALA A 49 -6.44 5.96 -12.18
N ASP A 50 -5.17 6.33 -12.37
CA ASP A 50 -4.60 6.40 -13.72
C ASP A 50 -4.45 5.01 -14.35
N GLU A 51 -4.11 4.01 -13.52
CA GLU A 51 -4.03 2.60 -13.89
C GLU A 51 -4.68 1.73 -12.80
N ALA A 52 -5.25 0.60 -13.18
CA ALA A 52 -5.83 -0.35 -12.23
C ALA A 52 -5.50 -1.80 -12.58
N TYR A 53 -5.15 -2.59 -11.58
CA TYR A 53 -4.76 -3.99 -11.74
C TYR A 53 -5.62 -4.92 -10.91
N TYR A 54 -6.16 -5.95 -11.57
CA TYR A 54 -6.89 -7.04 -10.91
C TYR A 54 -5.93 -7.86 -10.04
N THR A 55 -6.32 -8.11 -8.79
CA THR A 55 -5.47 -8.79 -7.81
C THR A 55 -6.09 -10.06 -7.22
N GLY A 56 -7.30 -10.43 -7.62
CA GLY A 56 -7.90 -11.70 -7.21
C GLY A 56 -9.41 -11.64 -7.04
N SER A 57 -9.97 -12.79 -6.68
CA SER A 57 -11.40 -12.98 -6.40
C SER A 57 -11.86 -12.12 -5.23
N SER A 58 -13.18 -12.08 -5.03
CA SER A 58 -13.84 -11.23 -4.03
C SER A 58 -13.28 -11.32 -2.59
N PRO A 59 -12.88 -12.49 -2.04
CA PRO A 59 -12.30 -12.58 -0.70
C PRO A 59 -11.01 -11.77 -0.54
N ALA A 60 -10.88 -11.03 0.58
CA ALA A 60 -9.69 -10.22 0.85
C ALA A 60 -8.40 -11.05 0.92
N THR A 61 -8.47 -12.29 1.42
CA THR A 61 -7.34 -13.24 1.47
C THR A 61 -6.80 -13.61 0.09
N GLU A 62 -7.65 -13.57 -0.93
CA GLU A 62 -7.30 -13.89 -2.32
C GLU A 62 -6.94 -12.63 -3.14
N SER A 63 -7.21 -11.44 -2.60
CA SER A 63 -6.98 -10.14 -3.25
C SER A 63 -6.13 -9.19 -2.39
N TYR A 64 -6.74 -8.32 -1.59
CA TYR A 64 -6.08 -7.22 -0.87
C TYR A 64 -5.05 -7.66 0.20
N LEU A 65 -5.16 -8.88 0.72
CA LEU A 65 -4.20 -9.49 1.64
C LEU A 65 -3.21 -10.43 0.93
N SER A 66 -3.38 -10.66 -0.37
CA SER A 66 -2.49 -11.50 -1.17
C SER A 66 -1.23 -10.71 -1.53
N ILE A 67 -0.20 -10.80 -0.68
CA ILE A 67 1.10 -10.17 -0.93
C ILE A 67 1.62 -10.54 -2.32
N LYS A 68 1.50 -11.80 -2.74
CA LYS A 68 1.92 -12.26 -4.07
C LYS A 68 1.26 -11.45 -5.19
N ASN A 69 -0.06 -11.28 -5.13
CA ASN A 69 -0.80 -10.59 -6.18
C ASN A 69 -0.50 -9.08 -6.18
N ILE A 70 -0.33 -8.48 -5.01
CA ILE A 70 0.09 -7.09 -4.88
C ILE A 70 1.50 -6.87 -5.47
N ILE A 71 2.47 -7.74 -5.18
CA ILE A 71 3.82 -7.66 -5.75
C ILE A 71 3.79 -7.82 -7.28
N ASN A 72 2.95 -8.72 -7.81
CA ASN A 72 2.77 -8.85 -9.25
C ASN A 72 2.20 -7.56 -9.87
N ALA A 73 1.22 -6.91 -9.24
CA ALA A 73 0.69 -5.63 -9.70
C ALA A 73 1.73 -4.49 -9.64
N ILE A 74 2.58 -4.47 -8.61
CA ILE A 74 3.69 -3.51 -8.49
C ILE A 74 4.67 -3.68 -9.65
N ARG A 75 5.10 -4.93 -9.93
CA ARG A 75 6.01 -5.23 -11.05
C ARG A 75 5.40 -4.88 -12.40
N ALA A 76 4.13 -5.23 -12.62
CA ALA A 76 3.44 -4.97 -13.89
C ALA A 76 3.19 -3.48 -14.14
N SER A 77 2.94 -2.70 -13.10
CA SER A 77 2.72 -1.25 -13.20
C SER A 77 4.02 -0.43 -13.22
N GLY A 78 5.12 -0.97 -12.71
CA GLY A 78 6.37 -0.25 -12.53
C GLY A 78 6.30 0.82 -11.43
N ALA A 79 5.36 0.71 -10.49
CA ALA A 79 5.29 1.62 -9.35
C ALA A 79 6.51 1.46 -8.43
N THR A 80 7.15 2.58 -8.07
CA THR A 80 8.35 2.58 -7.21
C THR A 80 8.04 2.93 -5.75
N GLY A 81 6.80 3.36 -5.49
CA GLY A 81 6.26 3.57 -4.14
C GLY A 81 4.94 2.82 -3.93
N VAL A 82 4.69 2.41 -2.70
CA VAL A 82 3.42 1.78 -2.28
C VAL A 82 2.87 2.48 -1.06
N HIS A 83 1.62 2.93 -1.13
CA HIS A 83 0.87 3.44 0.02
C HIS A 83 -0.15 2.40 0.46
N PRO A 84 -0.06 1.84 1.68
CA PRO A 84 -0.96 0.78 2.11
C PRO A 84 -2.28 1.29 2.70
N GLY A 85 -2.39 2.60 2.99
CA GLY A 85 -3.56 3.16 3.66
C GLY A 85 -3.64 2.66 5.11
N TYR A 86 -4.82 2.23 5.54
CA TYR A 86 -5.04 1.58 6.84
C TYR A 86 -5.71 0.21 6.67
N GLY A 87 -5.58 -0.67 7.65
CA GLY A 87 -6.03 -2.06 7.54
C GLY A 87 -5.24 -2.84 6.48
N PHE A 88 -5.74 -4.00 6.07
CA PHE A 88 -5.07 -4.92 5.13
C PHE A 88 -3.59 -5.16 5.47
N LEU A 89 -2.68 -4.76 4.58
CA LEU A 89 -1.24 -4.97 4.70
C LEU A 89 -0.49 -3.78 5.33
N SER A 90 -1.19 -2.73 5.78
CA SER A 90 -0.57 -1.51 6.34
C SER A 90 0.31 -1.76 7.56
N GLU A 91 -0.01 -2.74 8.37
CA GLU A 91 0.74 -3.14 9.57
C GLU A 91 1.42 -4.50 9.39
N ASN A 92 1.66 -4.92 8.15
CA ASN A 92 2.27 -6.22 7.86
C ASN A 92 3.79 -6.08 7.67
N ALA A 93 4.57 -6.46 8.69
CA ALA A 93 6.04 -6.38 8.65
C ALA A 93 6.66 -7.25 7.53
N ASN A 94 6.04 -8.38 7.19
CA ASN A 94 6.51 -9.23 6.08
C ASN A 94 6.34 -8.51 4.73
N PHE A 95 5.19 -7.86 4.51
CA PHE A 95 4.95 -7.06 3.32
C PHE A 95 5.99 -5.92 3.17
N ALA A 96 6.26 -5.19 4.25
CA ALA A 96 7.29 -4.15 4.26
C ALA A 96 8.69 -4.69 3.89
N ASN A 97 9.07 -5.86 4.40
CA ASN A 97 10.33 -6.51 4.04
C ASN A 97 10.39 -6.93 2.57
N ILE A 98 9.29 -7.46 2.03
CA ILE A 98 9.22 -7.87 0.62
C ILE A 98 9.34 -6.65 -0.28
N LEU A 99 8.62 -5.56 -0.02
CA LEU A 99 8.75 -4.31 -0.78
C LEU A 99 10.20 -3.80 -0.80
N LYS A 100 10.87 -3.82 0.35
CA LYS A 100 12.29 -3.44 0.42
C LYS A 100 13.19 -4.31 -0.47
N ARG A 101 12.93 -5.62 -0.53
CA ARG A 101 13.68 -6.55 -1.39
C ARG A 101 13.41 -6.31 -2.87
N GLU A 102 12.21 -5.88 -3.22
CA GLU A 102 11.83 -5.49 -4.59
C GLU A 102 12.33 -4.09 -4.97
N GLY A 103 13.01 -3.37 -4.07
CA GLY A 103 13.46 -1.99 -4.32
C GLY A 103 12.31 -0.98 -4.36
N VAL A 104 11.16 -1.31 -3.76
CA VAL A 104 9.95 -0.49 -3.74
C VAL A 104 9.81 0.18 -2.38
N THR A 105 9.59 1.49 -2.38
CA THR A 105 9.45 2.25 -1.13
C THR A 105 8.07 2.04 -0.53
N LEU A 106 8.02 1.52 0.69
CA LEU A 106 6.81 1.57 1.50
C LEU A 106 6.63 3.00 2.04
N ILE A 107 5.49 3.62 1.74
CA ILE A 107 5.09 4.89 2.33
C ILE A 107 4.45 4.59 3.68
N GLY A 108 5.31 4.45 4.69
CA GLY A 108 4.96 4.02 6.03
C GLY A 108 6.19 3.69 6.88
N PRO A 109 6.00 3.15 8.09
CA PRO A 109 7.11 2.73 8.95
C PRO A 109 7.88 1.54 8.36
N ASN A 110 9.14 1.38 8.74
CA ASN A 110 9.92 0.20 8.37
C ASN A 110 9.42 -1.07 9.07
N ALA A 111 9.79 -2.25 8.54
CA ALA A 111 9.34 -3.54 9.07
C ALA A 111 9.68 -3.77 10.56
N SER A 112 10.81 -3.25 11.04
CA SER A 112 11.17 -3.38 12.45
C SER A 112 10.24 -2.57 13.35
N ALA A 113 9.89 -1.34 12.95
CA ALA A 113 8.95 -0.51 13.68
C ALA A 113 7.55 -1.14 13.69
N ILE A 114 7.10 -1.65 12.53
CA ILE A 114 5.82 -2.38 12.43
C ILE A 114 5.79 -3.56 13.40
N LYS A 115 6.83 -4.40 13.41
CA LYS A 115 6.90 -5.58 14.28
C LYS A 115 6.85 -5.20 15.77
N LYS A 116 7.69 -4.23 16.16
CA LYS A 116 7.81 -3.77 17.56
C LYS A 116 6.52 -3.16 18.08
N MET A 117 5.82 -2.40 17.24
CA MET A 117 4.58 -1.72 17.63
C MET A 117 3.33 -2.62 17.52
N GLY A 118 3.39 -3.70 16.72
CA GLY A 118 2.30 -4.66 16.59
C GLY A 118 2.17 -5.62 17.78
N ASP A 119 3.27 -5.87 18.50
CA ASP A 119 3.23 -6.61 19.76
C ASP A 119 2.93 -5.65 20.92
N LYS A 120 1.74 -5.80 21.53
CA LYS A 120 1.30 -4.94 22.65
C LYS A 120 2.25 -4.95 23.84
N ILE A 121 2.93 -6.07 24.11
CA ILE A 121 3.86 -6.19 25.23
C ILE A 121 5.17 -5.48 24.89
N GLU A 122 5.71 -5.71 23.69
CA GLU A 122 6.94 -5.06 23.23
C GLU A 122 6.75 -3.54 23.11
N ALA A 123 5.63 -3.10 22.53
CA ALA A 123 5.27 -1.70 22.41
C ALA A 123 5.20 -1.00 23.78
N LYS A 124 4.62 -1.66 24.81
CA LYS A 124 4.57 -1.11 26.17
C LYS A 124 5.95 -0.95 26.79
N LYS A 125 6.87 -1.90 26.56
CA LYS A 125 8.26 -1.80 27.05
C LYS A 125 8.97 -0.62 26.40
N ILE A 126 8.84 -0.48 25.09
CA ILE A 126 9.44 0.64 24.34
C ILE A 126 8.88 1.98 24.84
N ALA A 127 7.58 2.08 25.11
CA ALA A 127 6.98 3.29 25.66
C ALA A 127 7.59 3.63 27.04
N ILE A 128 7.74 2.66 27.94
CA ILE A 128 8.37 2.88 29.25
C ILE A 128 9.84 3.31 29.12
N GLU A 129 10.59 2.72 28.18
CA GLU A 129 12.00 3.05 27.94
C GLU A 129 12.17 4.46 27.34
N ALA A 130 11.17 4.97 26.62
CA ALA A 130 11.21 6.28 25.97
C ALA A 130 10.84 7.46 26.89
N GLY A 131 10.36 7.20 28.11
CA GLY A 131 9.90 8.19 29.09
C GLY A 131 8.43 8.56 28.94
#